data_AF-Q0G359-F1
#
_entry.id   AF-Q0G359-F1
#
_cell.length_a   1.000
_cell.length_b   1.000
_cell.length_c   1.000
_cell.angle_alpha   90.00
_cell.angle_beta   90.00
_cell.angle_gamma   90.00
#
_symmetry.space_group_name_H-M   'P 1'
#
loop_
_entity.id
_entity.type
_entity.pdbx_description
1 polymer ?
#
loop_
_entity_poly.entity_id
_entity_poly.type
_entity_poly.pdbx_seq_one_letter_code
_entity_poly.pdbx_strand_id
1 'polypeptide(L)'
;MPASSTTFQTENATRYKQAMAKHFGHKIPVEETESAAVLGFEIGSGTIAITGDGLALTASSASADDLATIEDVLERHLERFAFREEFPKLHWQRAEAGEEG
;
A
#
# COMPACT_ATOMS: atom_id res chain seq x y z
N MET A 1 10.03 -14.31 2.38
CA MET A 1 9.90 -12.90 2.01
C MET A 1 8.77 -12.35 2.85
N PRO A 2 9.06 -11.51 3.86
CA PRO A 2 8.01 -10.94 4.69
C PRO A 2 7.12 -10.04 3.84
N ALA A 3 5.81 -10.10 4.09
CA ALA A 3 4.84 -9.23 3.48
C ALA A 3 3.92 -8.67 4.56
N SER A 4 3.43 -7.47 4.33
CA SER A 4 2.43 -6.84 5.19
C SER A 4 1.23 -6.43 4.37
N SER A 5 0.04 -6.51 4.93
CA SER A 5 -1.17 -5.99 4.31
C SER A 5 -2.00 -5.18 5.30
N THR A 6 -2.72 -4.19 4.80
CA THR A 6 -3.67 -3.40 5.57
C THR A 6 -4.87 -3.06 4.70
N THR A 7 -6.01 -2.83 5.33
CA THR A 7 -7.21 -2.33 4.67
C THR A 7 -7.53 -0.93 5.19
N PHE A 8 -7.96 -0.07 4.28
CA PHE A 8 -8.38 1.29 4.56
C PHE A 8 -9.81 1.46 4.04
N GLN A 9 -10.76 1.58 4.95
CA GLN A 9 -12.18 1.75 4.60
C GLN A 9 -12.41 3.20 4.16
N THR A 10 -12.84 3.40 2.92
CA THR A 10 -13.11 4.74 2.37
C THR A 10 -14.03 4.65 1.16
N GLU A 11 -14.90 5.62 1.01
CA GLU A 11 -15.74 5.79 -0.17
C GLU A 11 -14.95 6.32 -1.39
N ASN A 12 -13.76 6.89 -1.13
CA ASN A 12 -12.91 7.53 -2.14
C ASN A 12 -11.77 6.61 -2.64
N ALA A 13 -11.90 5.29 -2.47
CA ALA A 13 -10.88 4.30 -2.80
C ALA A 13 -10.27 4.50 -4.20
N THR A 14 -11.12 4.55 -5.23
CA THR A 14 -10.71 4.76 -6.62
C THR A 14 -9.92 6.04 -6.81
N ARG A 15 -10.34 7.13 -6.14
CA ARG A 15 -9.67 8.43 -6.24
C ARG A 15 -8.27 8.41 -5.64
N TYR A 16 -8.11 7.84 -4.46
CA TYR A 16 -6.80 7.76 -3.81
C TYR A 16 -5.86 6.81 -4.55
N LYS A 17 -6.36 5.65 -5.02
CA LYS A 17 -5.57 4.74 -5.87
C LYS A 17 -5.02 5.45 -7.11
N GLN A 18 -5.87 6.17 -7.85
CA GLN A 18 -5.45 6.91 -9.05
C GLN A 18 -4.45 8.02 -8.71
N ALA A 19 -4.66 8.75 -7.61
CA ALA A 19 -3.75 9.79 -7.15
C ALA A 19 -2.37 9.22 -6.80
N MET A 20 -2.32 8.12 -6.05
CA MET A 20 -1.07 7.44 -5.70
C MET A 20 -0.37 6.89 -6.94
N ALA A 21 -1.09 6.15 -7.81
CA ALA A 21 -0.51 5.56 -9.01
C ALA A 21 0.16 6.62 -9.90
N LYS A 22 -0.52 7.74 -10.15
CA LYS A 22 0.01 8.85 -10.95
C LYS A 22 1.18 9.57 -10.26
N HIS A 23 1.16 9.66 -8.93
CA HIS A 23 2.25 10.29 -8.16
C HIS A 23 3.52 9.44 -8.19
N PHE A 24 3.41 8.14 -7.94
CA PHE A 24 4.53 7.21 -7.95
C PHE A 24 5.06 6.93 -9.35
N GLY A 25 4.19 6.89 -10.37
CA GLY A 25 4.57 6.67 -11.77
C GLY A 25 5.54 7.72 -12.35
N HIS A 26 5.75 8.84 -11.64
CA HIS A 26 6.79 9.82 -11.98
C HIS A 26 8.20 9.43 -11.51
N LYS A 27 8.30 8.59 -10.48
CA LYS A 27 9.55 8.23 -9.79
C LYS A 27 9.93 6.77 -9.97
N ILE A 28 8.94 5.88 -9.99
CA ILE A 28 9.11 4.43 -10.01
C ILE A 28 8.18 3.80 -11.07
N PRO A 29 8.49 2.58 -11.55
CA PRO A 29 7.56 1.84 -12.40
C PRO A 29 6.28 1.52 -11.63
N VAL A 30 5.15 1.92 -12.19
CA VAL A 30 3.82 1.65 -11.66
C VAL A 30 2.96 1.00 -12.72
N GLU A 31 2.43 -0.17 -12.40
CA GLU A 31 1.41 -0.84 -13.21
C GLU A 31 0.04 -0.56 -12.61
N GLU A 32 -0.70 0.39 -13.18
CA GLU A 32 -2.08 0.64 -12.80
C GLU A 32 -3.03 -0.19 -13.68
N THR A 33 -3.97 -0.87 -13.03
CA THR A 33 -5.08 -1.60 -13.65
C THR A 33 -6.41 -0.97 -13.22
N GLU A 34 -7.52 -1.52 -13.69
CA GLU A 34 -8.86 -1.01 -13.35
C GLU A 34 -9.15 -1.08 -11.84
N SER A 35 -8.70 -2.14 -11.18
CA SER A 35 -8.99 -2.41 -9.77
C SER A 35 -7.76 -2.43 -8.87
N ALA A 36 -6.54 -2.29 -9.40
CA ALA A 36 -5.33 -2.31 -8.58
C ALA A 36 -4.20 -1.43 -9.16
N ALA A 37 -3.16 -1.17 -8.38
CA ALA A 37 -1.92 -0.56 -8.80
C ALA A 37 -0.74 -1.26 -8.13
N VAL A 38 0.24 -1.68 -8.92
CA VAL A 38 1.49 -2.28 -8.43
C VAL A 38 2.61 -1.26 -8.58
N LEU A 39 3.32 -1.02 -7.48
CA LEU A 39 4.40 -0.07 -7.32
C LEU A 39 5.71 -0.86 -7.18
N GLY A 40 6.61 -0.74 -8.15
CA GLY A 40 7.93 -1.39 -8.09
C GLY A 40 8.95 -0.49 -7.39
N PHE A 41 9.12 -0.68 -6.08
CA PHE A 41 10.17 0.00 -5.32
C PHE A 41 11.53 -0.70 -5.52
N GLU A 42 12.63 0.03 -5.34
CA GLU A 42 13.97 -0.59 -5.41
C GLU A 42 14.21 -1.56 -4.25
N ILE A 43 13.59 -1.28 -3.10
CA ILE A 43 13.67 -2.06 -1.86
C ILE A 43 12.54 -3.11 -1.73
N GLY A 44 11.63 -3.23 -2.70
CA GLY A 44 10.51 -4.18 -2.63
C GLY A 44 9.34 -3.80 -3.54
N SER A 45 8.14 -4.23 -3.21
CA SER A 45 6.95 -3.90 -4.00
C SER A 45 5.77 -3.51 -3.11
N GLY A 46 5.02 -2.51 -3.57
CA GLY A 46 3.76 -2.10 -2.96
C GLY A 46 2.61 -2.38 -3.91
N THR A 47 1.51 -2.90 -3.44
CA THR A 47 0.30 -3.14 -4.23
C THR A 47 -0.86 -2.44 -3.55
N ILE A 48 -1.69 -1.76 -4.33
CA ILE A 48 -2.87 -1.05 -3.87
C ILE A 48 -4.05 -1.60 -4.66
N ALA A 49 -4.94 -2.34 -4.04
CA ALA A 49 -6.13 -2.89 -4.66
C ALA A 49 -7.38 -2.17 -4.13
N ILE A 50 -8.32 -1.86 -5.03
CA ILE A 50 -9.64 -1.39 -4.68
C ILE A 50 -10.45 -2.61 -4.24
N THR A 51 -11.05 -2.50 -3.07
CA THR A 51 -11.97 -3.49 -2.50
C THR A 51 -13.37 -2.88 -2.41
N GLY A 52 -14.40 -3.71 -2.24
CA GLY A 52 -15.77 -3.22 -2.16
C GLY A 52 -16.05 -2.25 -1.00
N ASP A 53 -15.19 -2.27 0.03
CA ASP A 53 -15.35 -1.47 1.25
C ASP A 53 -14.26 -0.39 1.40
N GLY A 54 -13.32 -0.29 0.44
CA GLY A 54 -12.20 0.64 0.52
C GLY A 54 -10.97 0.23 -0.30
N LEU A 55 -9.78 0.39 0.26
CA LEU A 55 -8.49 0.05 -0.35
C LEU A 55 -7.76 -1.02 0.47
N ALA A 56 -7.20 -2.02 -0.20
CA ALA A 56 -6.24 -2.95 0.37
C ALA A 56 -4.84 -2.57 -0.10
N LEU A 57 -3.94 -2.30 0.85
CA LEU A 57 -2.53 -2.07 0.59
C LEU A 57 -1.73 -3.29 1.01
N THR A 58 -0.80 -3.72 0.17
CA THR A 58 0.09 -4.84 0.43
C THR A 58 1.53 -4.41 0.14
N ALA A 59 2.42 -4.55 1.11
CA ALA A 59 3.84 -4.31 0.96
C ALA A 59 4.58 -5.65 1.02
N SER A 60 5.59 -5.84 0.18
CA SER A 60 6.45 -7.03 0.18
C SER A 60 7.90 -6.60 0.03
N SER A 61 8.80 -7.21 0.80
CA SER A 61 10.23 -6.96 0.65
C SER A 61 11.06 -8.21 0.97
N ALA A 62 12.35 -8.14 0.65
CA ALA A 62 13.33 -9.15 1.03
C ALA A 62 13.66 -9.08 2.53
N SER A 63 13.65 -7.88 3.13
CA SER A 63 13.99 -7.65 4.54
C SER A 63 12.81 -7.07 5.32
N ALA A 64 12.73 -7.36 6.62
CA ALA A 64 11.70 -6.76 7.48
C ALA A 64 11.89 -5.24 7.68
N ASP A 65 13.14 -4.75 7.61
CA ASP A 65 13.47 -3.32 7.72
C ASP A 65 12.99 -2.53 6.49
N ASP A 66 13.30 -3.06 5.29
CA ASP A 66 12.80 -2.53 4.02
C ASP A 66 11.26 -2.60 3.94
N LEU A 67 10.65 -3.70 4.42
CA LEU A 67 9.21 -3.83 4.50
C LEU A 67 8.60 -2.70 5.34
N ALA A 68 9.12 -2.47 6.56
CA ALA A 68 8.68 -1.38 7.44
C ALA A 68 8.80 0.00 6.78
N THR A 69 9.83 0.20 5.95
CA THR A 69 9.99 1.41 5.15
C THR A 69 8.89 1.56 4.11
N ILE A 70 8.54 0.50 3.38
CA ILE A 70 7.45 0.53 2.38
C ILE A 70 6.09 0.76 3.07
N GLU A 71 5.83 0.12 4.21
CA GLU A 71 4.64 0.32 5.04
C GLU A 71 4.46 1.81 5.40
N ASP A 72 5.50 2.44 5.98
CA ASP A 72 5.49 3.87 6.35
C ASP A 72 5.32 4.78 5.12
N VAL A 73 5.98 4.47 4.01
CA VAL A 73 5.84 5.24 2.76
C VAL A 73 4.41 5.19 2.26
N LEU A 74 3.79 4.01 2.19
CA LEU A 74 2.40 3.86 1.72
C LEU A 74 1.43 4.59 2.64
N GLU A 75 1.58 4.41 3.95
CA GLU A 75 0.75 5.05 4.97
C GLU A 75 0.85 6.58 4.90
N ARG A 76 2.06 7.15 4.90
CA ARG A 76 2.26 8.61 4.85
C ARG A 76 1.70 9.25 3.58
N HIS A 77 1.84 8.58 2.44
CA HIS A 77 1.30 9.11 1.20
C HIS A 77 -0.23 9.02 1.21
N LEU A 78 -0.79 7.90 1.64
CA LEU A 78 -2.23 7.75 1.74
C LEU A 78 -2.83 8.72 2.75
N GLU A 79 -2.25 8.86 3.95
CA GLU A 79 -2.61 9.84 4.97
C GLU A 79 -2.62 11.25 4.39
N ARG A 80 -1.60 11.62 3.61
CA ARG A 80 -1.50 12.95 3.03
C ARG A 80 -2.56 13.23 1.95
N PHE A 81 -3.02 12.22 1.22
CA PHE A 81 -4.13 12.34 0.28
C PHE A 81 -5.49 12.31 0.98
N ALA A 82 -5.62 11.43 1.96
CA ALA A 82 -6.81 11.24 2.77
C ALA A 82 -6.91 12.24 3.92
N PHE A 83 -5.93 13.12 4.15
CA PHE A 83 -5.90 14.09 5.27
C PHE A 83 -7.12 15.03 5.30
N ARG A 84 -7.77 15.20 4.15
CA ARG A 84 -9.02 15.97 4.03
C ARG A 84 -10.26 15.22 4.51
N GLU A 85 -10.14 13.91 4.71
CA GLU A 85 -11.11 12.97 5.24
C GLU A 85 -10.52 12.44 6.57
N GLU A 86 -11.32 11.99 7.53
CA GLU A 86 -10.75 11.46 8.78
C GLU A 86 -9.94 10.20 8.46
N PHE A 87 -8.61 10.31 8.42
CA PHE A 87 -7.71 9.20 8.15
C PHE A 87 -7.39 8.46 9.46
N PRO A 88 -8.03 7.31 9.76
CA PRO A 88 -7.60 6.45 10.85
C PRO A 88 -6.19 5.91 10.61
N LYS A 89 -5.48 5.61 11.71
CA LYS A 89 -4.26 4.82 11.63
C LYS A 89 -4.55 3.48 10.95
N LEU A 90 -3.70 3.11 10.00
CA LEU A 90 -3.78 1.80 9.36
C LEU A 90 -3.20 0.74 10.30
N HIS A 91 -3.83 -0.44 10.27
CA HIS A 91 -3.39 -1.59 11.04
C HIS A 91 -2.73 -2.61 10.11
N TRP A 92 -1.42 -2.47 9.94
CA TRP A 92 -0.62 -3.39 9.13
C TRP A 92 -0.53 -4.77 9.80
N GLN A 93 -0.94 -5.78 9.05
CA GLN A 93 -0.81 -7.18 9.41
C GLN A 93 0.38 -7.77 8.67
N ARG A 94 1.42 -8.12 9.41
CA ARG A 94 2.58 -8.82 8.84
C ARG A 94 2.24 -10.29 8.67
N ALA A 95 2.27 -10.76 7.43
CA ALA A 95 2.33 -12.18 7.11
C ALA A 95 3.79 -12.62 7.27
N GLU A 96 4.16 -13.05 8.47
CA GLU A 96 5.39 -13.80 8.67
C GLU A 96 5.20 -15.16 7.97
N ALA A 97 6.10 -15.51 7.04
CA ALA A 97 6.14 -16.86 6.50
C ALA A 97 6.34 -17.79 7.69
N GLY A 98 5.29 -18.54 8.05
CA GLY A 98 5.24 -19.29 9.30
C GLY A 98 6.51 -20.08 9.55
N GLU A 99 7.18 -19.78 10.66
CA GLU A 99 7.94 -20.77 11.38
C GLU A 99 6.92 -21.78 11.94
N GLU A 100 6.78 -22.89 11.23
CA GLU A 100 6.10 -24.08 11.75
C GLU A 100 7.06 -24.79 12.71
N GLY A 101 6.78 -24.67 14.02
CA GLY A 101 6.94 -25.71 15.06
C GLY A 101 8.28 -26.40 15.25
#